data_AF-A0A9E5KYC5-F1
#
_entry.id   AF-A0A9E5KYC5-F1
#
_cell.length_a   1.000
_cell.length_b   1.000
_cell.length_c   1.000
_cell.angle_alpha   90.00
_cell.angle_beta   90.00
_cell.angle_gamma   90.00
#
_symmetry.space_group_name_H-M   'P 1'
#
loop_
_entity.id
_entity.type
_entity.pdbx_description
1 polymer ?
#
loop_
_entity_poly.entity_id
_entity_poly.type
_entity_poly.pdbx_seq_one_letter_code
_entity_poly.pdbx_strand_id
1 'polypeptide(L)'
;ALYLHKTRFVPDQVQEFYPTPGTVSTCMYYTGMDPRPGKRFAPIHVPKGRERHLQRALLQYNKKENRPLVLEALEKANRKDLARILLTRR
;
A
#
# COMPACT_ATOMS: atom_id res chain seq x y z
N ALA A 1 -7.08 -2.32 3.69
CA ALA A 1 -8.40 -2.63 3.09
C ALA A 1 -9.35 -3.35 4.06
N LEU A 2 -9.06 -4.58 4.49
CA LEU A 2 -9.99 -5.38 5.31
C LEU A 2 -10.35 -4.73 6.65
N TYR A 3 -9.36 -4.16 7.35
CA TYR A 3 -9.59 -3.43 8.59
C TYR A 3 -10.54 -2.24 8.37
N LEU A 4 -10.24 -1.40 7.37
CA LEU A 4 -11.06 -0.26 6.95
C LEU A 4 -12.51 -0.68 6.63
N HIS A 5 -12.66 -1.78 5.90
CA HIS A 5 -13.97 -2.36 5.60
C HIS A 5 -14.72 -2.83 6.86
N LYS A 6 -14.02 -3.50 7.79
CA LYS A 6 -14.60 -3.96 9.06
C LYS A 6 -15.06 -2.79 9.93
N THR A 7 -14.28 -1.72 10.00
CA THR A 7 -14.61 -0.52 10.78
C THR A 7 -15.53 0.47 10.05
N ARG A 8 -15.92 0.15 8.81
CA ARG A 8 -16.71 1.03 7.92
C ARG A 8 -16.08 2.42 7.73
N PHE A 9 -14.76 2.50 7.80
CA PHE A 9 -14.02 3.74 7.58
C PHE A 9 -13.36 3.70 6.23
N VAL A 10 -13.56 4.73 5.41
CA VAL A 10 -12.87 4.89 4.13
C VAL A 10 -12.23 6.27 4.09
N PRO A 11 -10.90 6.35 3.89
CA PRO A 11 -10.22 7.64 3.79
C PRO A 11 -10.49 8.32 2.44
N ASP A 12 -10.95 9.58 2.49
CA ASP A 12 -11.12 10.42 1.29
C ASP A 12 -9.78 10.90 0.73
N GLN A 13 -8.85 11.25 1.64
CA GLN A 13 -7.48 11.60 1.30
C GLN A 13 -6.51 10.52 1.76
N VAL A 14 -5.62 10.13 0.85
CA VAL A 14 -4.51 9.21 1.14
C VAL A 14 -3.25 9.94 0.72
N GLN A 15 -2.46 10.34 1.71
CA GLN A 15 -1.18 10.99 1.50
C GLN A 15 -0.13 9.93 1.15
N GLU A 16 0.67 10.22 0.12
CA GLU A 16 1.84 9.40 -0.16
C GLU A 16 2.93 9.66 0.88
N PHE A 17 3.71 8.64 1.20
CA PHE A 17 4.85 8.81 2.09
C PHE A 17 5.93 9.64 1.38
N TYR A 18 6.37 10.72 2.02
CA TYR A 18 7.56 11.49 1.66
C TYR A 18 8.48 11.52 2.89
N PRO A 19 9.72 11.01 2.78
CA PRO A 19 10.58 10.90 3.94
C PRO A 19 11.09 12.28 4.37
N THR A 20 11.02 12.58 5.66
CA THR A 20 11.55 13.83 6.22
C THR A 20 13.08 13.88 6.05
N PRO A 21 13.63 14.90 5.36
CA PRO A 21 15.08 15.02 5.15
C PRO A 21 15.90 14.86 6.44
N GLY A 22 17.06 14.23 6.34
CA GLY A 22 17.94 13.98 7.49
C GLY A 22 17.52 12.82 8.40
N THR A 23 16.42 12.12 8.10
CA THR A 23 16.00 10.95 8.90
C THR A 23 16.48 9.63 8.30
N VAL A 24 16.53 8.59 9.14
CA VAL A 24 16.80 7.21 8.70
C VAL A 24 15.84 6.78 7.59
N SER A 25 14.59 7.23 7.64
CA SER A 25 13.57 6.92 6.63
C SER A 25 13.92 7.47 5.24
N THR A 26 14.59 8.63 5.16
CA THR A 26 15.12 9.17 3.89
C THR A 26 16.18 8.26 3.35
N CYS A 27 17.17 7.90 4.16
CA CYS A 27 18.24 7.01 3.75
C CYS A 27 17.67 5.67 3.24
N MET A 28 16.77 5.06 4.01
CA MET A 28 16.07 3.83 3.64
C MET A 28 15.29 3.97 2.32
N TYR A 29 14.50 5.04 2.17
CA TYR A 29 13.65 5.25 0.99
C TYR A 29 14.45 5.40 -0.30
N TYR A 30 15.58 6.11 -0.26
CA TYR A 30 16.40 6.37 -1.44
C TYR A 30 17.40 5.25 -1.74
N THR A 31 18.04 4.67 -0.72
CA THR A 31 19.06 3.61 -0.90
C THR A 31 18.45 2.22 -1.02
N GLY A 32 17.25 2.00 -0.49
CA GLY A 32 16.69 0.66 -0.36
C GLY A 32 17.49 -0.22 0.61
N MET A 33 18.23 0.37 1.55
CA MET A 33 19.02 -0.34 2.56
C MET A 33 18.66 0.13 3.97
N ASP A 34 18.77 -0.76 4.95
CA ASP A 34 18.58 -0.44 6.37
C ASP A 34 19.91 -0.07 7.04
N PRO A 35 20.14 1.22 7.38
CA PRO A 35 21.41 1.68 7.94
C PRO A 35 21.52 1.47 9.46
N ARG A 36 20.49 0.89 10.11
CA ARG A 36 20.49 0.73 11.57
C ARG A 36 21.59 -0.25 12.03
N PRO A 37 22.17 -0.05 13.23
CA PRO A 37 23.14 -0.98 13.79
C PRO A 37 22.63 -2.42 13.78
N GLY A 38 23.50 -3.36 13.43
CA GLY A 38 23.16 -4.78 13.34
C GLY A 38 22.40 -5.20 12.08
N LYS A 39 21.98 -4.27 11.21
CA LYS A 39 21.32 -4.60 9.93
C LYS A 39 22.27 -4.78 8.76
N ARG A 40 23.55 -4.41 8.91
CA ARG A 40 24.61 -4.56 7.88
C ARG A 40 24.17 -4.08 6.49
N PHE A 41 23.45 -2.97 6.40
CA PHE A 41 22.89 -2.45 5.14
C PHE A 41 22.03 -3.48 4.38
N ALA A 42 21.28 -4.29 5.11
CA ALA A 42 20.35 -5.25 4.53
C ALA A 42 19.37 -4.54 3.57
N PRO A 43 19.10 -5.13 2.39
CA PRO A 43 18.17 -4.56 1.44
C PRO A 43 16.76 -4.56 2.03
N ILE A 44 16.02 -3.48 1.77
CA ILE A 44 14.63 -3.32 2.15
C ILE A 44 13.78 -3.08 0.91
N HIS A 45 12.55 -3.58 0.97
CA HIS A 45 11.57 -3.31 -0.07
C HIS A 45 10.95 -1.93 0.14
N VAL A 46 11.02 -1.09 -0.88
CA VAL A 46 10.37 0.21 -0.93
C VAL A 46 9.42 0.21 -2.12
N PRO A 47 8.09 0.20 -1.92
CA PRO A 47 7.14 0.14 -3.02
C PRO A 47 7.22 1.41 -3.87
N LYS A 48 7.39 1.23 -5.19
CA LYS A 48 7.49 2.33 -6.16
C LYS A 48 6.55 2.09 -7.35
N GLY A 49 6.19 3.17 -8.06
CA GLY A 49 5.40 3.11 -9.29
C GLY A 49 4.09 2.34 -9.16
N ARG A 50 3.90 1.30 -9.99
CA ARG A 50 2.65 0.54 -10.08
C ARG A 50 2.25 -0.10 -8.75
N GLU A 51 3.20 -0.64 -7.99
CA GLU A 51 2.90 -1.28 -6.71
C GLU A 51 2.26 -0.29 -5.73
N ARG A 52 2.81 0.93 -5.64
CA ARG A 52 2.26 2.01 -4.80
C ARG A 52 0.83 2.37 -5.21
N HIS A 53 0.56 2.45 -6.51
CA HIS A 53 -0.79 2.73 -7.01
C HIS A 53 -1.80 1.63 -6.64
N LEU A 54 -1.40 0.35 -6.71
CA LEU A 54 -2.23 -0.78 -6.28
C LEU A 54 -2.52 -0.74 -4.78
N GLN A 55 -1.49 -0.46 -3.96
CA GLN A 55 -1.67 -0.28 -2.52
C GLN A 55 -2.62 0.89 -2.20
N ARG A 56 -2.50 2.02 -2.91
CA ARG A 56 -3.40 3.17 -2.75
C ARG A 56 -4.85 2.85 -3.14
N ALA A 57 -5.05 2.12 -4.23
CA ALA A 57 -6.38 1.67 -4.66
C ALA A 57 -7.05 0.78 -3.61
N LEU A 58 -6.30 -0.08 -2.90
CA LEU A 58 -6.81 -0.89 -1.80
C LEU A 58 -7.28 -0.08 -0.58
N LEU A 59 -6.76 1.12 -0.36
CA LEU A 59 -7.23 2.02 0.71
C LEU A 59 -8.55 2.70 0.34
N GLN A 60 -8.75 2.97 -0.96
CA GLN A 60 -9.94 3.61 -1.51
C GLN A 60 -10.74 2.63 -2.38
N TYR A 61 -10.93 1.40 -1.88
CA TYR A 61 -11.51 0.29 -2.64
C TYR A 61 -12.98 0.50 -3.05
N ASN A 62 -13.67 1.43 -2.38
CA ASN A 62 -15.06 1.79 -2.63
C ASN A 62 -15.24 2.63 -3.92
N LYS A 63 -14.19 3.32 -4.37
CA LYS A 63 -14.23 4.13 -5.60
C LYS A 63 -14.36 3.21 -6.81
N LYS A 64 -15.34 3.49 -7.68
CA LYS A 64 -15.64 2.62 -8.84
C LYS A 64 -14.46 2.59 -9.81
N GLU A 65 -13.80 3.73 -9.97
CA GLU A 65 -12.60 3.92 -10.80
C GLU A 65 -11.43 3.04 -10.35
N ASN A 66 -11.36 2.70 -9.04
CA ASN A 66 -10.29 1.86 -8.49
C ASN A 66 -10.55 0.36 -8.62
N ARG A 67 -11.76 -0.08 -9.01
CA ARG A 67 -12.10 -1.52 -9.13
C ARG A 67 -11.08 -2.35 -9.92
N PRO A 68 -10.62 -1.96 -11.13
CA PRO A 68 -9.62 -2.74 -11.86
C PRO A 68 -8.28 -2.83 -11.11
N LEU A 69 -7.85 -1.74 -10.47
CA LEU A 69 -6.61 -1.70 -9.68
C LEU A 69 -6.72 -2.56 -8.42
N VAL A 70 -7.88 -2.57 -7.76
CA VAL A 70 -8.13 -3.44 -6.60
C VAL A 70 -8.09 -4.91 -7.00
N LEU A 71 -8.70 -5.28 -8.14
CA LEU A 71 -8.65 -6.65 -8.64
C LEU A 71 -7.22 -7.08 -8.97
N GLU A 72 -6.44 -6.24 -9.67
CA GLU A 72 -5.02 -6.50 -9.94
C GLU A 72 -4.22 -6.64 -8.63
N ALA A 73 -4.48 -5.78 -7.64
CA ALA A 73 -3.81 -5.86 -6.35
C ALA A 73 -4.12 -7.16 -5.60
N LEU A 74 -5.39 -7.60 -5.62
CA LEU A 74 -5.82 -8.86 -5.01
C LEU A 74 -5.28 -10.08 -5.75
N GLU A 75 -5.15 -10.01 -7.08
CA GLU A 75 -4.52 -11.06 -7.88
C GLU A 75 -3.05 -11.22 -7.54
N LYS A 76 -2.29 -10.12 -7.50
CA LYS A 76 -0.87 -10.15 -7.10
C LYS A 76 -0.67 -10.65 -5.67
N ALA A 77 -1.65 -10.41 -4.79
CA ALA A 77 -1.64 -10.91 -3.43
C ALA A 77 -2.13 -12.38 -3.30
N ASN A 78 -2.55 -13.03 -4.40
CA ASN A 78 -3.20 -14.35 -4.38
C ASN A 78 -4.45 -14.41 -3.47
N ARG A 79 -5.21 -13.31 -3.39
CA ARG A 79 -6.38 -13.14 -2.52
C ARG A 79 -7.64 -12.70 -3.26
N LYS A 80 -7.90 -13.30 -4.43
CA LYS A 80 -9.12 -13.05 -5.22
C LYS A 80 -10.41 -13.35 -4.44
N ASP A 81 -10.35 -14.22 -3.43
CA ASP A 81 -11.44 -14.54 -2.50
C ASP A 81 -12.01 -13.32 -1.76
N LEU A 82 -11.21 -12.27 -1.60
CA LEU A 82 -11.59 -11.03 -0.91
C LEU A 82 -12.36 -10.04 -1.80
N ALA A 83 -12.40 -10.27 -3.12
CA ALA A 83 -13.10 -9.38 -4.05
C ALA A 83 -14.59 -9.24 -3.69
N ARG A 84 -15.24 -10.35 -3.30
CA ARG A 84 -16.64 -10.35 -2.83
C ARG A 84 -16.85 -9.58 -1.52
N ILE A 85 -15.81 -9.39 -0.71
CA ILE A 85 -15.90 -8.65 0.55
C ILE A 85 -15.71 -7.16 0.27
N LEU A 86 -14.71 -6.80 -0.55
CA LEU A 86 -14.34 -5.41 -0.78
C LEU A 86 -15.15 -4.72 -1.88
N LEU A 87 -15.57 -5.45 -2.92
CA LEU A 87 -16.14 -4.86 -4.14
C LEU A 87 -17.65 -5.12 -4.30
N THR A 88 -18.25 -5.93 -3.45
CA THR A 88 -19.71 -6.12 -3.43
C THR A 88 -20.34 -4.86 -2.87
N ARG A 89 -21.25 -4.25 -3.65
CA ARG A 89 -22.01 -3.10 -3.18
C ARG A 89 -22.91 -3.56 -2.02
N ARG A 90 -22.89 -2.80 -0.92
CA ARG A 90 -24.04 -2.76 -0.01
C ARG A 90 -25.11 -1.86 -0.62
#